data_AF-A0A1B8AUA8-F1
#
_entry.id   AF-A0A1B8AUA8-F1
#
_cell.length_a   1.000
_cell.length_b   1.000
_cell.length_c   1.000
_cell.angle_alpha   90.00
_cell.angle_beta   90.00
_cell.angle_gamma   90.00
#
_symmetry.space_group_name_H-M   'P 1'
#
loop_
_entity.id
_entity.type
_entity.pdbx_description
1 polymer ?
#
loop_
_entity_poly.entity_id
_entity_poly.type
_entity_poly.pdbx_seq_one_letter_code
_entity_poly.pdbx_strand_id
1 'polypeptide(L)'
;MSSPKDSQEWTQVSRKSRKNKNRSTNSNQVSSSSSPHVAARVNVPNTENIRTPAELETSYRRYRERWESEPSCAKVRELIASKASHLNKVSRAVNFGVGTFDPKGAYDPKASFVQLAAFDVIVQELEKITGEKMETYIQDPMFSASDKTFLGNLGHTVVEEPAGNDLVTPTTFFFGVHLYRGVYKEAFEKHLPALFIGTGWDAWDNMPSLDGLEEIHEIHKTYEHCEFPEDKYDTAFFTTSIYWKVEGEKEDEKDESVEDKDKGKVKEKEKDEDEDEDELSKKPESTTIS
;
A
#
# COMPACT_ATOMS: atom_id res chain seq x y z
N MET A 1 -5.04 -56.15 0.44
CA MET A 1 -4.88 -56.14 1.91
C MET A 1 -3.44 -55.80 2.24
N SER A 2 -3.29 -54.83 3.15
CA SER A 2 -2.14 -54.53 4.02
C SER A 2 -0.80 -54.03 3.42
N SER A 3 -0.58 -52.72 3.56
CA SER A 3 0.73 -52.07 3.84
C SER A 3 1.11 -52.28 5.34
N PRO A 4 2.16 -51.65 5.94
CA PRO A 4 3.39 -50.99 5.47
C PRO A 4 4.65 -51.34 6.34
N LYS A 5 5.82 -50.70 6.07
CA LYS A 5 6.75 -50.06 7.05
C LYS A 5 8.01 -49.58 6.30
N ASP A 6 8.14 -48.28 6.05
CA ASP A 6 8.74 -47.25 6.91
C ASP A 6 10.26 -47.36 7.03
N SER A 7 10.95 -46.53 6.23
CA SER A 7 12.34 -46.13 6.46
C SER A 7 12.38 -44.60 6.55
N GLN A 8 11.91 -44.06 7.67
CA GLN A 8 12.24 -42.70 8.10
C GLN A 8 13.37 -42.79 9.12
N GLU A 9 14.61 -42.61 8.66
CA GLU A 9 15.77 -42.43 9.51
C GLU A 9 15.96 -40.92 9.75
N TRP A 10 15.26 -40.38 10.74
CA TRP A 10 15.60 -39.08 11.31
C TRP A 10 16.54 -39.30 12.49
N THR A 11 17.83 -39.01 12.30
CA THR A 11 18.79 -38.94 13.41
C THR A 11 19.00 -37.49 13.85
N GLN A 12 18.78 -37.28 15.15
CA GLN A 12 18.82 -36.02 15.87
C GLN A 12 20.17 -35.30 15.89
N VAL A 13 20.05 -33.99 16.08
CA VAL A 13 21.08 -32.97 16.27
C VAL A 13 21.81 -33.09 17.60
N SER A 14 23.14 -32.95 17.59
CA SER A 14 23.92 -32.02 18.45
C SER A 14 25.40 -32.38 18.40
N ARG A 15 26.29 -31.39 18.19
CA ARG A 15 27.60 -31.20 18.90
C ARG A 15 28.09 -29.76 18.68
N LYS A 16 28.08 -28.94 19.73
CA LYS A 16 29.21 -28.58 20.62
C LYS A 16 29.74 -27.15 20.36
N SER A 17 29.28 -26.24 21.22
CA SER A 17 29.91 -24.95 21.52
C SER A 17 31.40 -25.14 21.86
N ARG A 18 32.29 -24.45 21.13
CA ARG A 18 33.67 -24.22 21.56
C ARG A 18 33.74 -22.87 22.28
N LYS A 19 33.80 -22.94 23.61
CA LYS A 19 34.30 -21.88 24.48
C LYS A 19 35.74 -21.57 24.09
N ASN A 20 36.00 -20.38 23.54
CA ASN A 20 37.36 -19.86 23.47
C ASN A 20 37.64 -19.05 24.73
N LYS A 21 38.63 -19.50 25.48
CA LYS A 21 39.00 -19.02 26.81
C LYS A 21 40.34 -18.30 26.66
N ASN A 22 40.34 -16.98 26.51
CA ASN A 22 41.54 -16.18 26.71
C ASN A 22 41.36 -15.27 27.93
N ARG A 23 42.36 -15.36 28.82
CA ARG A 23 42.37 -14.81 30.16
C ARG A 23 43.24 -13.55 30.18
N SER A 24 42.63 -12.43 30.56
CA SER A 24 43.12 -11.35 31.42
C SER A 24 44.43 -10.63 31.08
N THR A 25 44.32 -9.32 30.83
CA THR A 25 45.09 -8.33 31.61
C THR A 25 44.17 -7.22 32.12
N ASN A 26 44.51 -6.75 33.31
CA ASN A 26 43.70 -6.04 34.27
C ASN A 26 43.77 -4.52 34.03
N SER A 27 42.64 -3.81 34.07
CA SER A 27 42.60 -2.36 34.27
C SER A 27 41.25 -1.99 34.88
N ASN A 28 41.28 -1.63 36.16
CA ASN A 28 40.15 -1.10 36.91
C ASN A 28 39.64 0.20 36.28
N GLN A 29 38.37 0.26 35.89
CA GLN A 29 37.56 1.46 36.04
C GLN A 29 36.10 1.04 36.30
N VAL A 30 35.61 1.45 37.48
CA VAL A 30 34.21 1.38 37.86
C VAL A 30 33.52 2.58 37.21
N SER A 31 32.57 2.33 36.31
CA SER A 31 31.52 3.28 35.93
C SER A 31 30.25 2.51 35.60
N SER A 32 29.26 2.68 36.47
CA SER A 32 27.85 2.40 36.23
C SER A 32 27.35 3.08 34.96
N SER A 33 26.67 2.35 34.07
CA SER A 33 25.39 2.74 33.46
C SER A 33 25.13 2.00 32.14
N SER A 34 23.93 1.42 32.05
CA SER A 34 23.09 1.24 30.84
C SER A 34 23.65 0.44 29.66
N SER A 35 22.99 -0.69 29.40
CA SER A 35 22.98 -1.43 28.14
C SER A 35 22.98 -0.50 26.92
N PRO A 36 23.82 -0.74 25.90
CA PRO A 36 23.69 -0.04 24.65
C PRO A 36 22.42 -0.56 23.97
N HIS A 37 21.37 0.26 23.97
CA HIS A 37 20.38 0.21 22.91
C HIS A 37 21.13 0.17 21.59
N VAL A 38 20.80 -0.81 20.76
CA VAL A 38 21.27 -0.91 19.37
C VAL A 38 20.94 0.43 18.73
N ALA A 39 21.95 1.28 18.56
CA ALA A 39 21.80 2.53 17.84
C ALA A 39 21.31 2.17 16.44
N ALA A 40 20.12 2.61 16.08
CA ALA A 40 19.63 2.56 14.71
C ALA A 40 20.74 3.13 13.84
N ARG A 41 21.28 2.31 12.93
CA ARG A 41 22.24 2.80 11.95
C ARG A 41 21.51 3.91 11.19
N VAL A 42 22.08 5.11 11.17
CA VAL A 42 21.59 6.16 10.28
C VAL A 42 21.79 5.62 8.88
N ASN A 43 20.67 5.23 8.26
CA ASN A 43 20.61 4.71 6.92
C ASN A 43 20.80 5.91 5.97
N VAL A 44 22.03 6.12 5.51
CA VAL A 44 22.39 7.21 4.60
C VAL A 44 22.42 6.66 3.18
N PRO A 45 21.76 7.30 2.20
CA PRO A 45 21.85 6.90 0.80
C PRO A 45 23.31 6.80 0.33
N ASN A 46 23.62 5.80 -0.49
CA ASN A 46 24.94 5.70 -1.10
C ASN A 46 25.15 6.86 -2.08
N THR A 47 26.29 7.54 -1.99
CA THR A 47 26.66 8.65 -2.89
C THR A 47 27.79 8.29 -3.87
N GLU A 48 28.42 7.12 -3.73
CA GLU A 48 29.62 6.77 -4.49
C GLU A 48 29.39 5.61 -5.47
N ASN A 49 29.86 5.79 -6.72
CA ASN A 49 29.84 4.77 -7.77
C ASN A 49 28.44 4.16 -7.99
N ILE A 50 27.42 5.03 -7.99
CA ILE A 50 26.01 4.68 -8.17
C ILE A 50 25.76 4.31 -9.63
N ARG A 51 24.93 3.28 -9.87
CA ARG A 51 24.44 2.96 -11.21
C ARG A 51 23.68 4.15 -11.79
N THR A 52 23.85 4.41 -13.07
CA THR A 52 23.12 5.47 -13.79
C THR A 52 21.64 5.11 -13.94
N PRO A 53 20.74 6.09 -14.16
CA PRO A 53 19.32 5.80 -14.35
C PRO A 53 19.04 4.82 -15.50
N ALA A 54 19.82 4.90 -16.58
CA ALA A 54 19.69 4.00 -17.73
C ALA A 54 20.09 2.54 -17.41
N GLU A 55 21.10 2.34 -16.55
CA GLU A 55 21.50 1.01 -16.08
C GLU A 55 20.46 0.40 -15.13
N LEU A 56 19.85 1.24 -14.27
CA LEU A 56 18.73 0.85 -13.42
C LEU A 56 17.52 0.46 -14.27
N GLU A 57 17.18 1.26 -15.28
CA GLU A 57 16.07 0.97 -16.19
C GLU A 57 16.29 -0.33 -16.98
N THR A 58 17.50 -0.56 -17.48
CA THR A 58 17.86 -1.81 -18.16
C THR A 58 17.71 -3.02 -17.23
N SER A 59 18.15 -2.87 -15.98
CA SER A 59 18.01 -3.94 -14.96
C SER A 59 16.54 -4.19 -14.65
N TYR A 60 15.76 -3.13 -14.41
CA TYR A 60 14.33 -3.22 -14.15
C TYR A 60 13.58 -3.93 -15.27
N ARG A 61 13.78 -3.54 -16.54
CA ARG A 61 13.12 -4.20 -17.68
C ARG A 61 13.39 -5.70 -17.70
N ARG A 62 14.64 -6.12 -17.44
CA ARG A 62 15.02 -7.53 -17.36
C ARG A 62 14.33 -8.26 -16.22
N TYR A 63 14.29 -7.67 -15.02
CA TYR A 63 13.62 -8.28 -13.87
C TYR A 63 12.10 -8.33 -14.03
N ARG A 64 11.51 -7.28 -14.62
CA ARG A 64 10.09 -7.22 -14.95
C ARG A 64 9.71 -8.29 -15.96
N GLU A 65 10.42 -8.39 -17.09
CA GLU A 65 10.15 -9.42 -18.12
C GLU A 65 10.21 -10.83 -17.52
N ARG A 66 11.22 -11.08 -16.68
CA ARG A 66 11.33 -12.34 -15.96
C ARG A 66 10.14 -12.57 -15.03
N TRP A 67 9.83 -11.63 -14.15
CA TRP A 67 8.71 -11.74 -13.20
C TRP A 67 7.39 -11.96 -13.93
N GLU A 68 7.14 -11.24 -15.02
CA GLU A 68 5.93 -11.38 -15.82
C GLU A 68 5.79 -12.76 -16.49
N SER A 69 6.92 -13.47 -16.69
CA SER A 69 6.92 -14.86 -17.18
C SER A 69 6.68 -15.92 -16.09
N GLU A 70 6.74 -15.53 -14.81
CA GLU A 70 6.59 -16.45 -13.68
C GLU A 70 5.10 -16.70 -13.35
N PRO A 71 4.71 -17.92 -12.92
CA PRO A 71 3.31 -18.25 -12.63
C PRO A 71 2.67 -17.40 -11.53
N SER A 72 3.48 -16.96 -10.57
CA SER A 72 3.09 -16.07 -9.48
C SER A 72 2.52 -14.73 -10.00
N CYS A 73 3.15 -14.10 -11.01
CA CYS A 73 2.64 -12.89 -11.64
C CYS A 73 1.26 -13.10 -12.26
N ALA A 74 1.07 -14.20 -13.00
CA ALA A 74 -0.23 -14.53 -13.60
C ALA A 74 -1.32 -14.68 -12.52
N LYS A 75 -0.98 -15.33 -11.40
CA LYS A 75 -1.89 -15.49 -10.25
C LYS A 75 -2.20 -14.16 -9.55
N VAL A 76 -1.22 -13.26 -9.44
CA VAL A 76 -1.45 -11.89 -8.92
C VAL A 76 -2.46 -11.16 -9.81
N ARG A 77 -2.28 -11.20 -11.14
CA ARG A 77 -3.23 -10.56 -12.07
C ARG A 77 -4.65 -11.12 -11.91
N GLU A 78 -4.78 -12.44 -11.83
CA GLU A 78 -6.07 -13.11 -11.60
C GLU A 78 -6.72 -12.67 -10.28
N LEU A 79 -5.94 -12.61 -9.19
CA LEU A 79 -6.44 -12.18 -7.89
C LEU A 79 -6.95 -10.74 -7.94
N ILE A 80 -6.17 -9.80 -8.50
CA ILE A 80 -6.60 -8.39 -8.60
C ILE A 80 -7.85 -8.28 -9.49
N ALA A 81 -7.86 -8.92 -10.66
CA ALA A 81 -8.99 -8.86 -11.58
C ALA A 81 -10.28 -9.45 -10.98
N SER A 82 -10.18 -10.55 -10.21
CA SER A 82 -11.36 -11.24 -9.66
C SER A 82 -11.82 -10.67 -8.31
N LYS A 83 -10.89 -10.32 -7.43
CA LYS A 83 -11.17 -9.95 -6.03
C LYS A 83 -11.18 -8.46 -5.77
N ALA A 84 -10.54 -7.64 -6.60
CA ALA A 84 -10.52 -6.19 -6.44
C ALA A 84 -11.41 -5.47 -7.46
N SER A 85 -12.25 -6.19 -8.21
CA SER A 85 -13.12 -5.62 -9.25
C SER A 85 -14.13 -4.58 -8.71
N HIS A 86 -14.53 -4.68 -7.44
CA HIS A 86 -15.39 -3.71 -6.77
C HIS A 86 -14.65 -2.45 -6.30
N LEU A 87 -13.31 -2.45 -6.32
CA LEU A 87 -12.48 -1.30 -5.92
C LEU A 87 -12.35 -0.25 -7.03
N ASN A 88 -13.45 0.06 -7.73
CA ASN A 88 -13.49 0.96 -8.89
C ASN A 88 -13.25 2.44 -8.56
N LYS A 89 -13.18 2.81 -7.28
CA LYS A 89 -12.86 4.17 -6.81
C LYS A 89 -11.37 4.36 -6.50
N VAL A 90 -10.54 3.32 -6.60
CA VAL A 90 -9.10 3.45 -6.36
C VAL A 90 -8.47 4.28 -7.46
N SER A 91 -7.90 5.43 -7.10
CA SER A 91 -7.35 6.40 -8.06
C SER A 91 -5.86 6.67 -7.87
N ARG A 92 -5.31 6.21 -6.75
CA ARG A 92 -3.92 6.42 -6.37
C ARG A 92 -3.28 5.13 -5.88
N ALA A 93 -2.02 4.91 -6.27
CA ALA A 93 -1.17 3.87 -5.74
C ALA A 93 0.07 4.47 -5.06
N VAL A 94 0.39 3.97 -3.87
CA VAL A 94 1.52 4.43 -3.06
C VAL A 94 2.41 3.23 -2.73
N ASN A 95 3.70 3.31 -3.07
CA ASN A 95 4.70 2.29 -2.80
C ASN A 95 5.73 2.79 -1.78
N PHE A 96 5.83 2.11 -0.64
CA PHE A 96 6.78 2.45 0.41
C PHE A 96 7.88 1.40 0.53
N GLY A 97 9.11 1.88 0.78
CA GLY A 97 10.20 1.07 1.31
C GLY A 97 10.70 -0.04 0.38
N VAL A 98 10.58 0.14 -0.94
CA VAL A 98 11.09 -0.82 -1.94
C VAL A 98 12.61 -0.98 -1.90
N GLY A 99 13.33 -0.06 -1.25
CA GLY A 99 14.78 0.01 -1.17
C GLY A 99 15.41 0.71 -2.38
N THR A 100 16.68 1.07 -2.25
CA THR A 100 17.48 1.56 -3.39
C THR A 100 17.74 0.45 -4.42
N PHE A 101 17.86 0.81 -5.69
CA PHE A 101 18.16 -0.13 -6.77
C PHE A 101 19.68 -0.27 -7.00
N ASP A 102 20.50 0.53 -6.29
CA ASP A 102 21.96 0.43 -6.27
C ASP A 102 22.42 -0.79 -5.44
N PRO A 103 23.22 -1.70 -6.02
CA PRO A 103 23.67 -2.91 -5.33
C PRO A 103 24.63 -2.66 -4.18
N LYS A 104 25.18 -1.46 -4.06
CA LYS A 104 26.01 -1.06 -2.91
C LYS A 104 25.17 -0.52 -1.74
N GLY A 105 23.93 -0.11 -2.00
CA GLY A 105 23.02 0.43 -0.99
C GLY A 105 21.90 -0.54 -0.58
N ALA A 106 21.54 -1.48 -1.44
CA ALA A 106 20.50 -2.47 -1.15
C ALA A 106 21.05 -3.79 -0.60
N TYR A 107 20.34 -4.34 0.37
CA TYR A 107 20.59 -5.69 0.89
C TYR A 107 20.29 -6.76 -0.18
N ASP A 108 19.19 -6.60 -0.92
CA ASP A 108 18.83 -7.43 -2.06
C ASP A 108 18.24 -6.57 -3.20
N PRO A 109 19.08 -6.09 -4.13
CA PRO A 109 18.65 -5.27 -5.25
C PRO A 109 17.70 -6.01 -6.20
N LYS A 110 17.75 -7.35 -6.26
CA LYS A 110 16.81 -8.14 -7.06
C LYS A 110 15.41 -7.99 -6.48
N ALA A 111 15.26 -8.11 -5.16
CA ALA A 111 13.96 -7.97 -4.50
C ALA A 111 13.34 -6.61 -4.81
N SER A 112 14.10 -5.51 -4.73
CA SER A 112 13.62 -4.16 -5.06
C SER A 112 13.06 -4.07 -6.48
N PHE A 113 13.79 -4.60 -7.49
CA PHE A 113 13.29 -4.60 -8.87
C PHE A 113 12.04 -5.46 -9.07
N VAL A 114 11.98 -6.63 -8.44
CA VAL A 114 10.82 -7.54 -8.55
C VAL A 114 9.60 -6.95 -7.84
N GLN A 115 9.78 -6.33 -6.67
CA GLN A 115 8.71 -5.63 -5.95
C GLN A 115 8.17 -4.44 -6.74
N LEU A 116 9.05 -3.63 -7.36
CA LEU A 116 8.62 -2.55 -8.26
C LEU A 116 7.84 -3.11 -9.46
N ALA A 117 8.33 -4.18 -10.09
CA ALA A 117 7.63 -4.81 -11.19
C ALA A 117 6.24 -5.33 -10.79
N ALA A 118 6.11 -5.95 -9.62
CA ALA A 118 4.82 -6.39 -9.10
C ALA A 118 3.88 -5.21 -8.81
N PHE A 119 4.38 -4.13 -8.21
CA PHE A 119 3.61 -2.89 -8.03
C PHE A 119 3.04 -2.39 -9.35
N ASP A 120 3.88 -2.26 -10.39
CA ASP A 120 3.44 -1.76 -11.70
C ASP A 120 2.44 -2.69 -12.39
N VAL A 121 2.61 -4.00 -12.25
CA VAL A 121 1.66 -4.99 -12.77
C VAL A 121 0.29 -4.82 -12.09
N ILE A 122 0.26 -4.64 -10.78
CA ILE A 122 -0.99 -4.49 -10.02
C ILE A 122 -1.65 -3.15 -10.36
N VAL A 123 -0.87 -2.06 -10.47
CA VAL A 123 -1.38 -0.77 -10.95
C VAL A 123 -2.05 -0.94 -12.31
N GLN A 124 -1.41 -1.63 -13.26
CA GLN A 124 -2.01 -1.88 -14.59
C GLN A 124 -3.32 -2.67 -14.53
N GLU A 125 -3.46 -3.63 -13.62
CA GLU A 125 -4.73 -4.34 -13.45
C GLU A 125 -5.80 -3.44 -12.83
N LEU A 126 -5.44 -2.59 -11.86
CA LEU A 126 -6.37 -1.64 -11.26
C LEU A 126 -6.81 -0.57 -12.28
N GLU A 127 -5.92 -0.07 -13.14
CA GLU A 127 -6.27 0.86 -14.22
C GLU A 127 -7.29 0.26 -15.20
N LYS A 128 -7.24 -1.07 -15.44
CA LYS A 128 -8.27 -1.75 -16.25
C LYS A 128 -9.62 -1.80 -15.54
N ILE A 129 -9.62 -1.94 -14.21
CA ILE A 129 -10.84 -2.00 -13.39
C ILE A 129 -11.49 -0.61 -13.31
N THR A 130 -10.69 0.43 -13.10
CA THR A 130 -11.16 1.81 -12.91
C THR A 130 -11.44 2.51 -14.24
N GLY A 131 -10.75 2.10 -15.31
CA GLY A 131 -10.80 2.75 -16.62
C GLY A 131 -10.01 4.06 -16.68
N GLU A 132 -9.26 4.40 -15.63
CA GLU A 132 -8.50 5.64 -15.50
C GLU A 132 -7.02 5.35 -15.20
N LYS A 133 -6.16 6.27 -15.61
CA LYS A 133 -4.73 6.21 -15.26
C LYS A 133 -4.54 6.51 -13.78
N MET A 134 -3.79 5.67 -13.09
CA MET A 134 -3.54 5.81 -11.65
C MET A 134 -2.42 6.82 -11.38
N GLU A 135 -2.61 7.68 -10.37
CA GLU A 135 -1.47 8.43 -9.81
C GLU A 135 -0.57 7.46 -9.04
N THR A 136 0.74 7.45 -9.33
CA THR A 136 1.68 6.56 -8.64
C THR A 136 2.73 7.35 -7.86
N TYR A 137 2.87 7.03 -6.58
CA TYR A 137 3.82 7.66 -5.68
C TYR A 137 4.73 6.63 -5.03
N ILE A 138 6.01 6.95 -4.91
CA ILE A 138 6.99 6.05 -4.30
C ILE A 138 7.81 6.81 -3.26
N GLN A 139 7.95 6.23 -2.07
CA GLN A 139 8.73 6.79 -0.96
C GLN A 139 9.73 5.76 -0.43
N ASP A 140 11.00 6.15 -0.39
CA ASP A 140 12.02 5.41 0.35
C ASP A 140 13.15 6.38 0.78
N PRO A 141 13.52 6.42 2.07
CA PRO A 141 14.60 7.29 2.55
C PRO A 141 15.97 6.93 1.96
N MET A 142 16.16 5.73 1.40
CA MET A 142 17.40 5.26 0.80
C MET A 142 17.61 5.69 -0.65
N PHE A 143 16.63 6.35 -1.29
CA PHE A 143 16.76 6.71 -2.70
C PHE A 143 17.89 7.71 -2.96
N SER A 144 18.79 7.31 -3.86
CA SER A 144 19.77 8.19 -4.47
C SER A 144 19.14 9.08 -5.55
N ALA A 145 19.86 10.12 -6.00
CA ALA A 145 19.43 10.94 -7.14
C ALA A 145 19.22 10.11 -8.43
N SER A 146 19.98 9.02 -8.58
CA SER A 146 19.83 8.10 -9.70
C SER A 146 18.53 7.31 -9.61
N ASP A 147 18.20 6.78 -8.42
CA ASP A 147 16.93 6.08 -8.16
C ASP A 147 15.74 7.00 -8.46
N LYS A 148 15.77 8.25 -7.95
CA LYS A 148 14.71 9.24 -8.18
C LYS A 148 14.50 9.53 -9.66
N THR A 149 15.59 9.68 -10.41
CA THR A 149 15.54 9.92 -11.86
C THR A 149 15.00 8.70 -12.61
N PHE A 150 15.47 7.50 -12.25
CA PHE A 150 15.00 6.24 -12.83
C PHE A 150 13.50 6.04 -12.62
N LEU A 151 13.00 6.20 -11.39
CA LEU A 151 11.56 6.08 -11.08
C LEU A 151 10.73 7.15 -11.81
N GLY A 152 11.24 8.38 -11.90
CA GLY A 152 10.62 9.45 -12.68
C GLY A 152 10.51 9.12 -14.17
N ASN A 153 11.55 8.50 -14.76
CA ASN A 153 11.51 8.05 -16.16
C ASN A 153 10.45 6.97 -16.42
N LEU A 154 10.10 6.17 -15.42
CA LEU A 154 9.00 5.20 -15.48
C LEU A 154 7.61 5.84 -15.31
N GLY A 155 7.56 7.13 -14.92
CA GLY A 155 6.32 7.88 -14.74
C GLY A 155 5.81 7.94 -13.30
N HIS A 156 6.62 7.53 -12.31
CA HIS A 156 6.28 7.63 -10.90
C HIS A 156 6.65 8.99 -10.32
N THR A 157 5.89 9.42 -9.32
CA THR A 157 6.25 10.58 -8.49
C THR A 157 6.99 10.11 -7.25
N VAL A 158 8.25 10.49 -7.10
CA VAL A 158 9.00 10.20 -5.86
C VAL A 158 8.71 11.29 -4.83
N VAL A 159 8.37 10.88 -3.61
CA VAL A 159 8.09 11.78 -2.49
C VAL A 159 9.09 11.54 -1.35
N GLU A 160 9.42 12.60 -0.63
CA GLU A 160 10.28 12.51 0.55
C GLU A 160 9.46 12.08 1.78
N GLU A 161 10.06 11.32 2.68
CA GLU A 161 9.47 10.99 3.98
C GLU A 161 9.31 12.27 4.84
N PRO A 162 8.18 12.46 5.55
CA PRO A 162 7.01 11.57 5.69
C PRO A 162 5.84 11.92 4.75
N ALA A 163 6.05 12.70 3.68
CA ALA A 163 4.97 13.26 2.87
C ALA A 163 4.07 12.21 2.20
N GLY A 164 4.59 10.99 1.97
CA GLY A 164 3.82 9.88 1.45
C GLY A 164 2.68 9.44 2.39
N ASN A 165 2.79 9.66 3.70
CA ASN A 165 1.77 9.24 4.67
C ASN A 165 0.44 9.97 4.40
N ASP A 166 0.51 11.24 3.98
CA ASP A 166 -0.67 12.04 3.63
C ASP A 166 -1.35 11.60 2.32
N LEU A 167 -0.70 10.73 1.54
CA LEU A 167 -1.25 10.17 0.31
C LEU A 167 -2.09 8.91 0.55
N VAL A 168 -2.05 8.34 1.76
CA VAL A 168 -2.84 7.17 2.11
C VAL A 168 -4.25 7.60 2.50
N THR A 169 -5.23 7.13 1.71
CA THR A 169 -6.64 7.49 1.81
C THR A 169 -7.51 6.26 1.62
N PRO A 170 -8.82 6.34 1.91
CA PRO A 170 -9.75 5.23 1.65
C PRO A 170 -9.89 4.82 0.17
N THR A 171 -9.30 5.56 -0.77
CA THR A 171 -9.24 5.25 -2.21
C THR A 171 -7.83 4.96 -2.70
N THR A 172 -6.90 4.64 -1.79
CA THR A 172 -5.50 4.35 -2.12
C THR A 172 -5.26 2.83 -2.21
N PHE A 173 -4.49 2.40 -3.20
CA PHE A 173 -3.74 1.14 -3.17
C PHE A 173 -2.39 1.38 -2.49
N PHE A 174 -2.19 0.78 -1.32
CA PHE A 174 -0.91 0.82 -0.61
C PHE A 174 -0.12 -0.46 -0.86
N PHE A 175 1.12 -0.31 -1.29
CA PHE A 175 2.09 -1.37 -1.45
C PHE A 175 3.31 -1.08 -0.60
N GLY A 176 3.64 -1.97 0.32
CA GLY A 176 4.82 -1.79 1.17
C GLY A 176 5.20 -3.13 1.72
N VAL A 177 6.16 -3.79 1.09
CA VAL A 177 6.58 -5.16 1.45
C VAL A 177 7.72 -5.07 2.47
N HIS A 178 7.63 -5.85 3.54
CA HIS A 178 8.67 -5.94 4.59
C HIS A 178 8.98 -4.63 5.32
N LEU A 179 8.00 -3.74 5.44
CA LEU A 179 8.20 -2.51 6.20
C LEU A 179 8.31 -2.78 7.70
N TYR A 180 9.04 -1.91 8.39
CA TYR A 180 9.03 -1.88 9.84
C TYR A 180 7.66 -1.46 10.36
N ARG A 181 7.26 -2.03 11.51
CA ARG A 181 6.00 -1.71 12.20
C ARG A 181 5.71 -0.21 12.29
N GLY A 182 6.70 0.59 12.69
CA GLY A 182 6.54 2.04 12.84
C GLY A 182 6.11 2.72 11.53
N VAL A 183 6.62 2.24 10.39
CA VAL A 183 6.27 2.80 9.07
C VAL A 183 4.82 2.49 8.72
N TYR A 184 4.32 1.27 8.98
CA TYR A 184 2.90 0.97 8.78
C TYR A 184 2.01 1.80 9.70
N LYS A 185 2.39 1.91 10.98
CA LYS A 185 1.64 2.71 11.96
C LYS A 185 1.49 4.15 11.48
N GLU A 186 2.58 4.77 11.04
CA GLU A 186 2.57 6.15 10.55
C GLU A 186 1.80 6.30 9.23
N ALA A 187 1.92 5.33 8.31
CA ALA A 187 1.21 5.35 7.03
C ALA A 187 -0.31 5.22 7.19
N PHE A 188 -0.78 4.49 8.21
CA PHE A 188 -2.20 4.17 8.43
C PHE A 188 -2.86 4.99 9.54
N GLU A 189 -2.11 5.88 10.21
CA GLU A 189 -2.59 6.69 11.34
C GLU A 189 -3.88 7.46 11.03
N LYS A 190 -4.02 7.98 9.80
CA LYS A 190 -5.16 8.81 9.40
C LYS A 190 -6.27 8.01 8.74
N HIS A 191 -5.90 7.12 7.81
CA HIS A 191 -6.83 6.37 6.97
C HIS A 191 -6.26 5.00 6.61
N LEU A 192 -7.14 4.00 6.53
CA LEU A 192 -6.81 2.69 5.96
C LEU A 192 -7.01 2.69 4.44
N PRO A 193 -6.09 2.08 3.66
CA PRO A 193 -6.18 2.00 2.21
C PRO A 193 -7.31 1.08 1.74
N ALA A 194 -7.78 1.22 0.50
CA ALA A 194 -8.77 0.30 -0.10
C ALA A 194 -8.17 -1.09 -0.40
N LEU A 195 -6.91 -1.10 -0.83
CA LEU A 195 -6.13 -2.30 -1.13
C LEU A 195 -4.79 -2.14 -0.42
N PHE A 196 -4.40 -3.14 0.36
CA PHE A 196 -3.12 -3.19 1.07
C PHE A 196 -2.36 -4.44 0.66
N ILE A 197 -1.10 -4.28 0.27
CA ILE A 197 -0.16 -5.38 0.07
C ILE A 197 1.10 -5.10 0.87
N GLY A 198 1.43 -6.02 1.77
CA GLY A 198 2.57 -5.88 2.67
C GLY A 198 2.74 -7.09 3.58
N THR A 199 3.52 -6.94 4.64
CA THR A 199 3.77 -8.00 5.61
C THR A 199 2.46 -8.43 6.27
N GLY A 200 2.10 -9.70 6.07
CA GLY A 200 0.86 -10.28 6.58
C GLY A 200 0.81 -10.37 8.10
N TRP A 201 -0.39 -10.39 8.66
CA TRP A 201 -0.64 -10.50 10.10
C TRP A 201 0.05 -11.70 10.75
N ASP A 202 0.11 -12.84 10.06
CA ASP A 202 0.71 -14.09 10.56
C ASP A 202 2.24 -13.96 10.80
N ALA A 203 2.89 -12.94 10.25
CA ALA A 203 4.29 -12.62 10.57
C ALA A 203 4.44 -11.80 11.85
N TRP A 204 3.35 -11.16 12.30
CA TRP A 204 3.32 -10.26 13.45
C TRP A 204 2.72 -10.90 14.70
N ASP A 205 1.72 -11.77 14.56
CA ASP A 205 0.94 -12.37 15.65
C ASP A 205 1.79 -13.15 16.68
N ASN A 206 2.93 -13.65 16.25
CA ASN A 206 3.91 -14.37 17.07
C ASN A 206 4.95 -13.45 17.74
N MET A 207 4.87 -12.13 17.51
CA MET A 207 5.82 -11.18 18.09
C MET A 207 5.53 -10.91 19.58
N PRO A 208 6.56 -10.67 20.41
CA PRO A 208 6.38 -10.43 21.85
C PRO A 208 5.53 -9.20 22.22
N SER A 209 5.35 -8.27 21.28
CA SER A 209 4.65 -7.00 21.48
C SER A 209 3.87 -6.67 20.21
N LEU A 210 2.59 -6.37 20.37
CA LEU A 210 1.70 -5.97 19.27
C LEU A 210 1.50 -4.45 19.17
N ASP A 211 2.03 -3.68 20.12
CA ASP A 211 1.95 -2.22 20.15
C ASP A 211 2.38 -1.58 18.83
N GLY A 212 1.49 -0.82 18.18
CA GLY A 212 1.75 -0.19 16.88
C GLY A 212 1.42 -1.06 15.67
N LEU A 213 0.61 -2.11 15.84
CA LEU A 213 0.03 -2.92 14.76
C LEU A 213 -1.50 -2.87 14.77
N GLU A 214 -2.10 -1.91 15.49
CA GLU A 214 -3.54 -1.80 15.66
C GLU A 214 -4.26 -1.70 14.30
N GLU A 215 -3.73 -0.88 13.39
CA GLU A 215 -4.28 -0.67 12.04
C GLU A 215 -4.14 -1.92 11.16
N ILE A 216 -2.99 -2.61 11.21
CA ILE A 216 -2.79 -3.87 10.45
C ILE A 216 -3.73 -4.96 10.98
N HIS A 217 -3.92 -5.03 12.29
CA HIS A 217 -4.85 -5.97 12.91
C HIS A 217 -6.31 -5.66 12.52
N GLU A 218 -6.69 -4.40 12.45
CA GLU A 218 -8.00 -3.97 11.95
C GLU A 218 -8.19 -4.37 10.48
N ILE A 219 -7.22 -4.10 9.61
CA ILE A 219 -7.24 -4.52 8.21
C ILE A 219 -7.40 -6.05 8.13
N HIS A 220 -6.60 -6.82 8.86
CA HIS A 220 -6.69 -8.29 8.84
C HIS A 220 -8.06 -8.83 9.28
N LYS A 221 -8.73 -8.15 10.22
CA LYS A 221 -10.06 -8.54 10.70
C LYS A 221 -11.20 -8.16 9.75
N THR A 222 -11.06 -7.05 9.05
CA THR A 222 -12.17 -6.41 8.32
C THR A 222 -12.07 -6.56 6.81
N TYR A 223 -10.90 -6.88 6.29
CA TYR A 223 -10.64 -7.03 4.85
C TYR A 223 -10.68 -8.50 4.49
N GLU A 224 -11.10 -8.80 3.26
CA GLU A 224 -10.78 -10.10 2.67
C GLU A 224 -9.29 -10.14 2.35
N HIS A 225 -8.65 -11.29 2.56
CA HIS A 225 -7.22 -11.41 2.32
C HIS A 225 -6.77 -12.82 1.94
N CYS A 226 -5.59 -12.91 1.32
CA CYS A 226 -4.86 -14.15 1.08
C CYS A 226 -3.35 -13.93 1.08
N GLU A 227 -2.58 -15.02 1.10
CA GLU A 227 -1.13 -14.98 0.88
C GLU A 227 -0.82 -14.44 -0.52
N PHE A 228 0.22 -13.60 -0.61
CA PHE A 228 0.72 -13.11 -1.88
C PHE A 228 1.32 -14.29 -2.67
N PRO A 229 0.96 -14.48 -3.96
CA PRO A 229 1.56 -15.53 -4.77
C PRO A 229 3.09 -15.41 -4.86
N GLU A 230 3.80 -16.40 -4.35
CA GLU A 230 5.26 -16.49 -4.41
C GLU A 230 5.72 -17.74 -5.16
N ASP A 231 6.86 -17.64 -5.84
CA ASP A 231 7.59 -18.80 -6.35
C ASP A 231 8.52 -19.36 -5.28
N LYS A 232 8.65 -20.70 -5.25
CA LYS A 232 9.31 -21.48 -4.19
C LYS A 232 10.72 -21.02 -3.75
N TYR A 233 11.44 -20.29 -4.61
CA TYR A 233 12.80 -19.84 -4.35
C TYR A 233 12.96 -18.31 -4.41
N ASP A 234 11.87 -17.57 -4.55
CA ASP A 234 11.91 -16.12 -4.43
C ASP A 234 11.64 -15.70 -2.99
N THR A 235 12.40 -14.73 -2.52
CA THR A 235 12.26 -14.15 -1.18
C THR A 235 11.66 -12.75 -1.23
N ALA A 236 11.45 -12.18 -2.43
CA ALA A 236 10.94 -10.83 -2.62
C ALA A 236 9.57 -10.60 -1.95
N PHE A 237 8.77 -11.65 -1.79
CA PHE A 237 7.42 -11.59 -1.23
C PHE A 237 7.18 -12.51 -0.03
N PHE A 238 8.25 -13.05 0.58
CA PHE A 238 8.12 -13.92 1.75
C PHE A 238 7.26 -13.24 2.84
N THR A 239 6.31 -13.92 3.48
CA THR A 239 5.40 -13.31 4.49
C THR A 239 4.53 -12.14 3.99
N THR A 240 4.34 -12.00 2.68
CA THR A 240 3.48 -10.95 2.11
C THR A 240 2.04 -11.45 1.97
N SER A 241 1.07 -10.57 2.22
CA SER A 241 -0.34 -10.84 2.00
C SER A 241 -0.98 -9.71 1.20
N ILE A 242 -2.10 -10.03 0.56
CA ILE A 242 -2.95 -9.07 -0.16
C ILE A 242 -4.25 -8.93 0.63
N TYR A 243 -4.66 -7.70 0.91
CA TYR A 243 -5.87 -7.35 1.65
C TYR A 243 -6.71 -6.38 0.82
N TRP A 244 -7.97 -6.70 0.54
CA TRP A 244 -8.91 -5.79 -0.14
C TRP A 244 -10.11 -5.52 0.75
N LYS A 245 -10.48 -4.24 0.86
CA LYS A 245 -11.63 -3.80 1.64
C LYS A 245 -12.89 -4.41 1.05
N VAL A 246 -13.71 -5.05 1.87
CA VAL A 246 -15.01 -5.59 1.42
C VAL A 246 -15.94 -4.42 1.14
N GLU A 247 -16.79 -4.53 0.11
CA GLU A 247 -17.83 -3.54 -0.13
C GLU A 247 -18.75 -3.48 1.10
N GLY A 248 -18.73 -2.35 1.81
CA GLY A 248 -19.68 -2.11 2.89
C GLY A 248 -21.07 -1.92 2.28
N GLU A 249 -22.09 -2.52 2.91
CA GLU A 249 -23.48 -2.11 2.67
C GLU A 249 -23.53 -0.59 2.77
N LYS A 250 -24.07 0.07 1.75
CA LYS A 250 -24.25 1.52 1.73
C LYS A 250 -24.92 1.92 3.05
N GLU A 251 -24.20 2.62 3.91
CA GLU A 251 -24.86 3.35 4.99
C GLU A 251 -25.75 4.37 4.29
N ASP A 252 -27.06 4.07 4.26
CA ASP A 252 -28.08 5.01 3.83
C ASP A 252 -27.87 6.29 4.66
N GLU A 253 -27.42 7.35 3.99
CA GLU A 253 -27.53 8.71 4.51
C GLU A 253 -29.02 8.95 4.80
N LYS A 254 -29.41 8.75 6.06
CA LYS A 254 -30.66 9.29 6.57
C LYS A 254 -30.50 10.79 6.66
N ASP A 255 -30.86 11.43 5.57
CA ASP A 255 -31.17 12.85 5.50
C ASP A 255 -32.39 13.08 6.42
N GLU A 256 -32.14 13.44 7.69
CA GLU A 256 -33.17 13.90 8.61
C GLU A 256 -33.68 15.26 8.14
N SER A 257 -34.66 15.22 7.24
CA SER A 257 -35.55 16.34 6.97
C SER A 257 -36.39 16.63 8.23
N VAL A 258 -36.05 17.71 8.92
CA VAL A 258 -36.85 18.27 10.00
C VAL A 258 -38.10 18.90 9.39
N GLU A 259 -39.22 18.16 9.43
CA GLU A 259 -40.57 18.74 9.29
C GLU A 259 -40.86 19.58 10.55
N ASP A 260 -40.87 20.90 10.42
CA ASP A 260 -41.48 21.78 11.43
C ASP A 260 -42.93 22.07 11.04
N LYS A 261 -43.85 21.50 11.82
CA LYS A 261 -45.29 21.79 11.78
C LYS A 261 -45.61 22.70 12.95
N ASP A 262 -45.90 23.97 12.68
CA ASP A 262 -46.73 24.76 13.59
C ASP A 262 -47.93 25.40 12.89
N LYS A 263 -49.09 25.24 13.52
CA LYS A 263 -50.42 25.70 13.11
C LYS A 263 -50.83 26.84 14.04
N GLY A 264 -51.10 28.02 13.49
CA GLY A 264 -51.79 29.10 14.20
C GLY A 264 -52.71 29.89 13.27
N LYS A 265 -53.96 30.09 13.68
CA LYS A 265 -55.14 30.36 12.85
C LYS A 265 -55.67 31.81 13.01
N VAL A 266 -55.89 32.50 11.88
CA VAL A 266 -56.97 33.47 11.52
C VAL A 266 -57.09 34.84 12.25
N LYS A 267 -57.11 35.93 11.45
CA LYS A 267 -58.20 36.94 11.46
C LYS A 267 -58.25 37.78 10.16
N GLU A 268 -59.47 37.94 9.64
CA GLU A 268 -59.90 38.74 8.48
C GLU A 268 -59.82 40.26 8.69
N LYS A 269 -59.61 41.06 7.62
CA LYS A 269 -60.63 41.96 7.02
C LYS A 269 -60.06 42.89 5.91
N GLU A 270 -60.83 42.97 4.80
CA GLU A 270 -61.20 44.16 3.96
C GLU A 270 -60.09 45.06 3.38
N LYS A 271 -60.16 45.69 2.19
CA LYS A 271 -60.90 45.68 0.91
C LYS A 271 -60.23 46.79 0.04
N ASP A 272 -60.72 47.01 -1.18
CA ASP A 272 -60.39 48.07 -2.17
C ASP A 272 -59.34 47.60 -3.22
N GLU A 273 -59.69 47.27 -4.47
CA GLU A 273 -60.32 48.00 -5.62
C GLU A 273 -59.34 48.94 -6.38
N ASP A 274 -59.64 49.07 -7.68
CA ASP A 274 -58.95 49.73 -8.82
C ASP A 274 -57.93 48.84 -9.58
N GLU A 275 -58.26 48.21 -10.72
CA GLU A 275 -58.69 48.68 -12.07
C GLU A 275 -57.53 49.07 -13.01
N ASP A 276 -57.80 48.88 -14.31
CA ASP A 276 -57.00 49.08 -15.54
C ASP A 276 -56.14 47.88 -15.98
N GLU A 277 -56.69 46.95 -16.77
CA GLU A 277 -56.82 47.01 -18.24
C GLU A 277 -55.48 47.23 -18.95
N ASP A 278 -54.94 46.18 -19.60
CA ASP A 278 -54.97 46.16 -21.08
C ASP A 278 -54.57 44.80 -21.70
N GLU A 279 -55.15 44.62 -22.87
CA GLU A 279 -55.31 43.46 -23.74
C GLU A 279 -54.02 42.74 -24.24
N LEU A 280 -54.04 41.40 -24.34
CA LEU A 280 -54.22 40.62 -25.59
C LEU A 280 -53.15 40.92 -26.67
N SER A 281 -52.29 40.00 -27.13
CA SER A 281 -52.67 38.74 -27.78
C SER A 281 -51.48 38.12 -28.58
N LYS A 282 -51.55 36.79 -28.77
CA LYS A 282 -51.12 36.01 -29.97
C LYS A 282 -49.63 35.74 -30.28
N LYS A 283 -49.20 34.51 -29.92
CA LYS A 283 -48.69 33.38 -30.77
C LYS A 283 -48.69 33.58 -32.32
N PRO A 284 -48.04 32.68 -33.13
CA PRO A 284 -46.65 32.19 -33.21
C PRO A 284 -46.17 32.19 -34.71
N GLU A 285 -45.19 31.32 -35.07
CA GLU A 285 -44.69 30.99 -36.44
C GLU A 285 -43.77 32.04 -37.10
N SER A 286 -42.78 31.74 -37.96
CA SER A 286 -42.12 30.55 -38.53
C SER A 286 -40.94 31.11 -39.38
N THR A 287 -40.01 30.25 -39.81
CA THR A 287 -39.35 30.28 -41.15
C THR A 287 -37.82 30.48 -41.19
N THR A 288 -37.12 29.35 -41.30
CA THR A 288 -36.26 28.87 -42.42
C THR A 288 -35.07 29.69 -42.97
N ILE A 289 -34.07 28.89 -43.42
CA ILE A 289 -32.99 29.10 -44.42
C ILE A 289 -31.71 29.69 -43.79
N SER A 290 -30.52 29.08 -43.87
CA SER A 290 -29.90 28.35 -44.98
C SER A 290 -28.89 27.30 -44.54
#